data_AF-A0A438FLV4-F1
#
_entry.id   AF-A0A438FLV4-F1
#
_cell.length_a   1.000
_cell.length_b   1.000
_cell.length_c   1.000
_cell.angle_alpha   90.00
_cell.angle_beta   90.00
_cell.angle_gamma   90.00
#
_symmetry.space_group_name_H-M   'P 1'
#
loop_
_entity.id
_entity.type
_entity.pdbx_description
1 polymer ?
#
loop_
_entity_poly.entity_id
_entity_poly.type
_entity_poly.pdbx_seq_one_letter_code
_entity_poly.pdbx_strand_id
1 'polypeptide(L)'
;MFSLFFIWDVLFFCFFFLILHFHFILKLLCIPTLRLYGLKCRIMPFVPSAYFLMPGCAVIGCLDPENFKEFKLIKRTQLSHNVAKFIFALPTPTSVLGLPIGQHMSCKGKDSLGEDVVKPYTPTTLDSDLGYFELVIKMYPQGRMSHHFREMCEGDYLAVKGPKGRFKYQPGQVIAFGMLAGGTGITPMFQVTRAILENPSDNTKVHLIYANVTYEDILLKVKLSLSLSLSLSFLFYLLLRTTSS
;
A
#
# COMPACT_ATOMS: atom_id res chain seq x y z
N MET A 1 34.79 -4.36 -37.83
CA MET A 1 34.07 -3.15 -38.32
C MET A 1 32.66 -3.12 -37.72
N PHE A 2 32.54 -2.92 -36.40
CA PHE A 2 31.27 -2.63 -35.70
C PHE A 2 31.64 -2.08 -34.31
N SER A 3 32.02 -0.82 -34.26
CA SER A 3 32.21 -0.04 -33.03
C SER A 3 32.09 1.42 -33.45
N LEU A 4 30.89 2.00 -33.38
CA LEU A 4 30.64 3.46 -33.45
C LEU A 4 29.15 3.86 -33.37
N PHE A 5 28.19 2.92 -33.30
CA PHE A 5 26.76 3.27 -33.33
C PHE A 5 26.05 3.45 -31.98
N PHE A 6 26.72 3.28 -30.83
CA PHE A 6 26.05 3.28 -29.51
C PHE A 6 26.36 4.48 -28.61
N ILE A 7 27.10 5.49 -29.11
CA ILE A 7 27.51 6.67 -28.31
C ILE A 7 26.68 7.93 -28.66
N TRP A 8 25.91 7.89 -29.76
CA TRP A 8 25.16 9.06 -30.22
C TRP A 8 23.75 9.20 -29.63
N ASP A 9 23.15 8.14 -29.08
CA ASP A 9 21.79 8.21 -28.50
C ASP A 9 21.74 8.75 -27.06
N VAL A 10 22.82 8.59 -26.29
CA VAL A 10 22.87 9.07 -24.89
C VAL A 10 23.15 10.57 -24.80
N LEU A 11 23.87 11.13 -25.79
CA LEU A 11 24.17 12.56 -25.86
C LEU A 11 22.98 13.41 -26.31
N PHE A 12 22.06 12.86 -27.11
CA PHE A 12 20.85 13.58 -27.55
C PHE A 12 19.81 13.74 -26.43
N PHE A 13 19.69 12.75 -25.53
CA PHE A 13 18.74 12.79 -24.43
C PHE A 13 19.13 13.77 -23.30
N CYS A 14 20.44 13.93 -23.05
CA CYS A 14 20.94 14.92 -22.09
C CYS A 14 20.80 16.38 -22.59
N PHE A 15 20.81 16.61 -23.90
CA PHE A 15 20.66 17.96 -24.46
C PHE A 15 19.20 18.45 -24.42
N PHE A 16 18.22 17.54 -24.51
CA PHE A 16 16.80 17.90 -24.46
C PHE A 16 16.33 18.28 -23.04
N PHE A 17 16.91 17.68 -22.01
CA PHE A 17 16.60 18.02 -20.61
C PHE A 17 17.18 19.38 -20.17
N LEU A 18 18.31 19.80 -20.74
CA LEU A 18 18.91 21.11 -20.45
C LEU A 18 18.09 22.27 -21.03
N ILE A 19 17.44 22.07 -22.19
CA ILE A 19 16.66 23.10 -22.89
C ILE A 19 15.32 23.38 -22.18
N LEU A 20 14.66 22.35 -21.63
CA LEU A 20 13.42 22.52 -20.87
C LEU A 20 13.63 23.25 -19.52
N HIS A 21 14.79 23.05 -18.89
CA HIS A 21 15.11 23.72 -17.63
C HIS A 21 15.45 25.22 -17.83
N PHE A 22 16.00 25.58 -19.00
CA PHE A 22 16.31 26.97 -19.34
C PHE A 22 15.05 27.80 -19.68
N HIS A 23 14.03 27.17 -20.26
CA HIS A 23 12.78 27.86 -20.60
C HIS A 23 11.89 28.16 -19.39
N PHE A 24 12.01 27.39 -18.30
CA PHE A 24 11.27 27.62 -17.06
C PHE A 24 11.87 28.77 -16.22
N ILE A 25 13.20 28.92 -16.24
CA ILE A 25 13.89 30.02 -15.54
C ILE A 25 13.65 31.37 -16.23
N LEU A 26 13.51 31.40 -17.56
CA LEU A 26 13.25 32.65 -18.29
C LEU A 26 11.84 33.23 -18.05
N LYS A 27 10.85 32.43 -17.61
CA LYS A 27 9.50 32.91 -17.29
C LYS A 27 9.36 33.52 -15.90
N LEU A 28 10.29 33.25 -14.99
CA LEU A 28 10.28 33.81 -13.63
C LEU A 28 10.92 35.21 -13.53
N LEU A 29 11.57 35.69 -14.60
CA LEU A 29 12.24 37.00 -14.65
C LEU A 29 11.38 38.14 -15.19
N CYS A 30 10.10 37.92 -15.51
CA CYS A 30 9.22 38.94 -16.07
C CYS A 30 8.10 39.34 -15.10
N ILE A 31 8.45 40.07 -14.03
CA ILE A 31 7.52 40.93 -13.29
C ILE A 31 8.21 42.29 -13.12
N PRO A 32 7.73 43.36 -13.78
CA PRO A 32 8.32 44.68 -13.66
C PRO A 32 7.65 45.44 -12.51
N THR A 33 8.40 45.87 -11.51
CA THR A 33 8.15 47.17 -10.84
C THR A 33 9.31 47.61 -9.94
N LEU A 34 9.79 48.82 -10.26
CA LEU A 34 10.38 49.87 -9.42
C LEU A 34 11.82 49.78 -8.86
N ARG A 35 12.64 50.65 -9.48
CA ARG A 35 13.53 51.67 -8.91
C ARG A 35 14.79 51.24 -8.14
N LEU A 36 15.90 51.33 -8.90
CA LEU A 36 17.28 51.58 -8.51
C LEU A 36 17.46 52.51 -7.31
N TYR A 37 18.22 52.06 -6.30
CA TYR A 37 19.12 52.91 -5.51
C TYR A 37 20.29 52.08 -4.93
N GLY A 38 21.51 52.47 -5.31
CA GLY A 38 22.69 52.45 -4.44
C GLY A 38 23.36 51.11 -4.11
N LEU A 39 24.45 50.80 -4.83
CA LEU A 39 25.49 49.87 -4.39
C LEU A 39 25.94 50.16 -2.94
N LYS A 40 25.84 49.16 -2.07
CA LYS A 40 26.81 48.91 -0.99
C LYS A 40 27.03 47.41 -0.89
N CYS A 41 28.15 46.94 -1.46
CA CYS A 41 28.68 45.60 -1.20
C CYS A 41 28.97 45.47 0.30
N ARG A 42 28.10 44.77 1.01
CA ARG A 42 28.37 44.29 2.36
C ARG A 42 28.73 42.82 2.21
N ILE A 43 29.98 42.49 2.49
CA ILE A 43 30.49 41.12 2.55
C ILE A 43 29.61 40.39 3.58
N MET A 44 28.74 39.50 3.11
CA MET A 44 27.89 38.69 3.97
C MET A 44 28.73 37.51 4.45
N PRO A 45 28.86 37.26 5.77
CA PRO A 45 29.58 36.10 6.25
C PRO A 45 28.89 34.85 5.73
N PHE A 46 29.70 33.91 5.27
CA PHE A 46 29.33 32.56 4.86
C PHE A 46 28.64 31.88 6.05
N VAL A 47 27.30 31.97 6.11
CA VAL A 47 26.51 31.21 7.08
C VAL A 47 26.64 29.76 6.62
N PRO A 48 27.21 28.85 7.42
CA PRO A 48 27.18 27.44 7.08
C PRO A 48 25.71 27.10 6.97
N SER A 49 25.28 26.69 5.79
CA SER A 49 23.95 26.14 5.57
C SER A 49 23.86 24.94 6.50
N ALA A 50 23.35 25.17 7.71
CA ALA A 50 22.84 24.13 8.56
C ALA A 50 21.72 23.52 7.74
N TYR A 51 22.06 22.44 7.04
CA TYR A 51 21.08 21.47 6.58
C TYR A 51 20.31 21.11 7.84
N PHE A 52 19.21 21.81 8.03
CA PHE A 52 18.21 21.47 9.01
C PHE A 52 17.74 20.10 8.54
N LEU A 53 18.38 19.06 9.08
CA LEU A 53 17.90 17.71 9.04
C LEU A 53 16.55 17.80 9.74
N MET A 54 15.50 18.09 8.96
CA MET A 54 14.13 17.87 9.37
C MET A 54 14.11 16.42 9.84
N PRO A 55 13.97 16.15 11.15
CA PRO A 55 13.75 14.79 11.58
C PRO A 55 12.48 14.36 10.85
N GLY A 56 12.57 13.27 10.06
CA GLY A 56 11.43 12.75 9.32
C GLY A 56 10.25 12.66 10.29
N CYS A 57 9.19 13.42 10.01
CA CYS A 57 7.99 13.39 10.82
C CYS A 57 7.49 11.95 10.74
N ALA A 58 7.67 11.19 11.81
CA ALA A 58 7.15 9.83 11.89
C ALA A 58 5.64 9.96 11.75
N VAL A 59 5.10 9.53 10.60
CA VAL A 59 3.66 9.61 10.35
C VAL A 59 2.98 8.76 11.42
N ILE A 60 2.21 9.40 12.28
CA ILE A 60 1.53 8.74 13.39
C ILE A 60 0.41 7.87 12.80
N GLY A 61 0.55 6.56 12.96
CA GLY A 61 -0.47 5.58 12.56
C GLY A 61 -1.77 5.75 13.33
N CYS A 62 -2.89 5.37 12.70
CA CYS A 62 -4.21 5.46 13.34
C CYS A 62 -4.51 4.31 14.31
N LEU A 63 -3.78 3.19 14.20
CA LEU A 63 -3.97 2.03 15.06
C LEU A 63 -3.48 2.26 16.50
N ASP A 64 -4.01 1.50 17.45
CA ASP A 64 -3.56 1.44 18.85
C ASP A 64 -3.30 -0.02 19.24
N PRO A 65 -2.10 -0.36 19.74
CA PRO A 65 -1.73 -1.75 20.02
C PRO A 65 -2.42 -2.31 21.26
N GLU A 66 -2.86 -1.46 22.19
CA GLU A 66 -3.44 -1.83 23.47
C GLU A 66 -4.97 -1.76 23.44
N ASN A 67 -5.51 -0.71 22.82
CA ASN A 67 -6.94 -0.39 22.84
C ASN A 67 -7.62 -0.61 21.48
N PHE A 68 -8.91 -0.89 21.50
CA PHE A 68 -9.72 -0.89 20.29
C PHE A 68 -10.13 0.54 19.94
N LYS A 69 -9.99 0.90 18.66
CA LYS A 69 -10.45 2.15 18.08
C LYS A 69 -11.53 1.86 17.03
N GLU A 70 -12.54 2.72 16.99
CA GLU A 70 -13.67 2.58 16.07
C GLU A 70 -13.35 3.23 14.72
N PHE A 71 -13.60 2.51 13.63
CA PHE A 71 -13.45 3.02 12.26
C PHE A 71 -14.76 2.87 11.50
N LYS A 72 -15.19 3.97 10.85
CA LYS A 72 -16.49 4.03 10.16
C LYS A 72 -16.43 3.31 8.82
N LEU A 73 -17.35 2.39 8.57
CA LEU A 73 -17.58 1.79 7.25
C LEU A 73 -18.17 2.85 6.31
N ILE A 74 -17.41 3.24 5.30
CA ILE A 74 -17.86 4.23 4.31
C ILE A 74 -18.40 3.58 3.04
N LYS A 75 -17.98 2.35 2.73
CA LYS A 75 -18.44 1.65 1.55
C LYS A 75 -18.39 0.14 1.70
N ARG A 76 -19.45 -0.53 1.27
CA ARG A 76 -19.50 -1.99 1.11
C ARG A 76 -19.71 -2.32 -0.37
N THR A 77 -18.97 -3.30 -0.88
CA THR A 77 -19.12 -3.75 -2.28
C THR A 77 -19.08 -5.27 -2.32
N GLN A 78 -20.18 -5.88 -2.77
CA GLN A 78 -20.24 -7.32 -2.97
C GLN A 78 -19.36 -7.70 -4.17
N LEU A 79 -18.44 -8.66 -3.99
CA LEU A 79 -17.53 -9.13 -5.04
C LEU A 79 -17.95 -10.50 -5.61
N SER A 80 -18.49 -11.38 -4.78
CA SER A 80 -19.02 -12.70 -5.15
C SER A 80 -20.14 -13.10 -4.19
N HIS A 81 -20.71 -14.31 -4.31
CA HIS A 81 -21.77 -14.79 -3.41
C HIS A 81 -21.35 -14.82 -1.92
N ASN A 82 -20.06 -15.02 -1.63
CA ASN A 82 -19.54 -15.12 -0.26
C ASN A 82 -18.38 -14.15 0.03
N VAL A 83 -18.07 -13.20 -0.85
CA VAL A 83 -16.99 -12.23 -0.65
C VAL A 83 -17.51 -10.81 -0.80
N ALA A 84 -17.18 -9.96 0.16
CA ALA A 84 -17.43 -8.53 0.08
C ALA A 84 -16.17 -7.74 0.46
N LYS A 85 -16.04 -6.57 -0.16
CA LYS A 85 -15.06 -5.55 0.15
C LYS A 85 -15.70 -4.51 1.08
N PHE A 86 -14.98 -4.15 2.13
CA PHE A 86 -15.36 -3.15 3.12
C PHE A 86 -14.28 -2.07 3.16
N ILE A 87 -14.68 -0.81 3.02
CA ILE A 87 -13.76 0.34 3.05
C ILE A 87 -14.09 1.16 4.29
N PHE A 88 -13.10 1.32 5.15
CA PHE A 88 -13.23 2.05 6.41
C PHE A 88 -12.45 3.36 6.35
N ALA A 89 -13.07 4.46 6.79
CA ALA A 89 -12.42 5.76 6.85
C ALA A 89 -11.44 5.85 8.01
N LEU A 90 -10.29 6.46 7.75
CA LEU A 90 -9.37 6.94 8.77
C LEU A 90 -9.80 8.34 9.26
N PRO A 91 -9.26 8.85 10.37
CA PRO A 91 -9.67 10.14 10.95
C PRO A 91 -9.59 11.33 9.99
N THR A 92 -8.61 11.33 9.08
CA THR A 92 -8.47 12.38 8.06
C THR A 92 -8.14 11.77 6.69
N PRO A 93 -8.42 12.46 5.58
CA PRO A 93 -8.08 11.98 4.22
C PRO A 93 -6.58 11.79 3.98
N THR A 94 -5.72 12.39 4.81
CA THR A 94 -4.25 12.30 4.72
C THR A 94 -3.66 11.33 5.75
N SER A 95 -4.48 10.76 6.63
CA SER A 95 -4.03 9.81 7.64
C SER A 95 -3.59 8.49 7.00
N VAL A 96 -2.61 7.83 7.62
CA VAL A 96 -2.21 6.45 7.29
C VAL A 96 -2.70 5.49 8.35
N LEU A 97 -2.91 4.23 8.00
CA LEU A 97 -3.31 3.21 8.98
C LEU A 97 -2.18 2.98 9.99
N GLY A 98 -0.92 2.96 9.52
CA GLY A 98 0.26 2.71 10.31
C GLY A 98 0.40 1.24 10.68
N LEU A 99 0.14 0.36 9.72
CA LEU A 99 0.29 -1.09 9.88
C LEU A 99 1.59 -1.54 9.22
N PRO A 100 2.63 -1.91 9.98
CA PRO A 100 3.88 -2.40 9.40
C PRO A 100 3.67 -3.63 8.51
N ILE A 101 4.43 -3.70 7.42
CA ILE A 101 4.33 -4.78 6.44
C ILE A 101 4.65 -6.14 7.09
N GLY A 102 3.75 -7.10 6.94
CA GLY A 102 3.84 -8.42 7.56
C GLY A 102 3.07 -8.56 8.88
N GLN A 103 2.54 -7.45 9.41
CA GLN A 103 1.64 -7.44 10.57
C GLN A 103 0.17 -7.39 10.15
N HIS A 104 -0.72 -7.61 11.11
CA HIS A 104 -2.17 -7.61 10.94
C HIS A 104 -2.84 -6.84 12.07
N MET A 105 -4.15 -6.64 11.97
CA MET A 105 -4.97 -6.02 13.02
C MET A 105 -6.00 -6.99 13.57
N SER A 106 -6.44 -6.78 14.80
CA SER A 106 -7.52 -7.52 15.44
C SER A 106 -8.80 -6.72 15.31
N CYS A 107 -9.79 -7.27 14.61
CA CYS A 107 -11.12 -6.67 14.53
C CYS A 107 -12.03 -7.33 15.56
N LYS A 108 -12.85 -6.55 16.24
CA LYS A 108 -13.86 -7.00 17.20
C LYS A 108 -15.24 -6.74 16.61
N GLY A 109 -16.12 -7.72 16.71
CA GLY A 109 -17.49 -7.68 16.23
C GLY A 109 -18.43 -8.49 17.12
N LYS A 110 -19.67 -8.66 16.65
CA LYS A 110 -20.75 -9.37 17.32
C LYS A 110 -21.23 -10.56 16.48
N ASP A 111 -21.36 -11.72 17.09
CA ASP A 111 -21.96 -12.88 16.43
C ASP A 111 -23.49 -12.87 16.48
N SER A 112 -24.12 -13.94 16.00
CA SER A 112 -25.58 -14.10 15.96
C SER A 112 -26.27 -14.14 17.32
N LEU A 113 -25.51 -14.36 18.40
CA LEU A 113 -26.01 -14.38 19.78
C LEU A 113 -25.71 -13.07 20.51
N GLY A 114 -25.06 -12.09 19.84
CA GLY A 114 -24.64 -10.83 20.45
C GLY A 114 -23.35 -10.92 21.27
N GLU A 115 -22.65 -12.06 21.22
CA GLU A 115 -21.37 -12.24 21.91
C GLU A 115 -20.22 -11.58 21.15
N ASP A 116 -19.21 -11.11 21.89
CA ASP A 116 -18.01 -10.53 21.31
C ASP A 116 -17.16 -11.60 20.61
N VAL A 117 -16.80 -11.34 19.36
CA VAL A 117 -15.84 -12.15 18.60
C VAL A 117 -14.69 -11.27 18.12
N VAL A 118 -13.47 -11.73 18.32
CA VAL A 118 -12.24 -11.04 17.87
C VAL A 118 -11.51 -11.94 16.88
N LYS A 119 -11.17 -11.40 15.71
CA LYS A 119 -10.44 -12.12 14.67
C LYS A 119 -9.37 -11.25 14.00
N PRO A 120 -8.22 -11.84 13.61
CA PRO A 120 -7.20 -11.13 12.87
C PRO A 120 -7.61 -10.92 11.41
N TYR A 121 -7.27 -9.75 10.87
CA TYR A 121 -7.42 -9.41 9.47
C TYR A 121 -6.22 -8.61 8.97
N THR A 122 -5.81 -8.86 7.73
CA THR A 122 -4.79 -8.04 7.06
C THR A 122 -5.49 -7.20 5.99
N PRO A 123 -5.39 -5.86 6.04
CA PRO A 123 -5.86 -4.99 4.99
C PRO A 123 -5.20 -5.30 3.64
N THR A 124 -5.92 -5.01 2.58
CA THR A 124 -5.38 -5.02 1.20
C THR A 124 -4.81 -3.66 0.78
N THR A 125 -4.91 -2.67 1.67
CA THR A 125 -4.27 -1.34 1.56
C THR A 125 -2.91 -1.30 2.26
N LEU A 126 -2.06 -0.38 1.82
CA LEU A 126 -0.78 -0.03 2.44
C LEU A 126 -0.85 1.41 2.98
N ASP A 127 0.19 1.87 3.68
CA ASP A 127 0.27 3.26 4.15
C ASP A 127 0.46 4.27 2.99
N SER A 128 0.68 3.80 1.76
CA SER A 128 0.59 4.60 0.53
C SER A 128 -0.87 4.96 0.17
N ASP A 129 -1.85 4.21 0.67
CA ASP A 129 -3.28 4.51 0.51
C ASP A 129 -3.76 5.40 1.67
N LEU A 130 -3.93 6.69 1.40
CA LEU A 130 -4.28 7.67 2.42
C LEU A 130 -5.78 7.71 2.71
N GLY A 131 -6.13 7.90 3.98
CA GLY A 131 -7.48 8.24 4.43
C GLY A 131 -8.45 7.07 4.59
N TYR A 132 -8.06 5.86 4.21
CA TYR A 132 -8.90 4.68 4.38
C TYR A 132 -8.09 3.39 4.52
N PHE A 133 -8.75 2.31 4.93
CA PHE A 133 -8.23 0.96 4.74
C PHE A 133 -9.30 0.03 4.18
N GLU A 134 -8.86 -0.99 3.42
CA GLU A 134 -9.73 -1.96 2.74
C GLU A 134 -9.60 -3.33 3.38
N LEU A 135 -10.74 -3.94 3.72
CA LEU A 135 -10.84 -5.35 4.08
C LEU A 135 -11.61 -6.12 3.00
N VAL A 136 -11.04 -7.22 2.53
CA VAL A 136 -11.74 -8.18 1.67
C VAL A 136 -12.06 -9.41 2.49
N ILE A 137 -13.35 -9.59 2.78
CA ILE A 137 -13.83 -10.60 3.71
C ILE A 137 -14.58 -11.68 2.95
N LYS A 138 -14.11 -12.92 3.09
CA LYS A 138 -14.89 -14.10 2.75
C LYS A 138 -15.79 -14.47 3.94
N MET A 139 -17.10 -14.44 3.72
CA MET A 139 -18.12 -14.72 4.72
C MET A 139 -18.50 -16.20 4.66
N TYR A 140 -18.31 -16.90 5.78
CA TYR A 140 -18.71 -18.29 5.94
C TYR A 140 -20.09 -18.36 6.60
N PRO A 141 -21.01 -19.24 6.17
CA PRO A 141 -22.37 -19.29 6.70
C PRO A 141 -22.45 -19.37 8.23
N GLN A 142 -21.62 -20.23 8.83
CA GLN A 142 -21.54 -20.47 10.27
C GLN A 142 -20.40 -19.70 10.96
N GLY A 143 -19.79 -18.73 10.27
CA GLY A 143 -18.69 -17.96 10.83
C GLY A 143 -19.21 -16.88 11.80
N ARG A 144 -18.80 -16.94 13.08
CA ARG A 144 -19.17 -15.93 14.10
C ARG A 144 -18.84 -14.50 13.66
N MET A 145 -17.61 -14.25 13.21
CA MET A 145 -17.22 -12.93 12.68
C MET A 145 -17.81 -12.68 11.29
N SER A 146 -18.08 -13.72 10.50
CA SER A 146 -18.78 -13.57 9.22
C SER A 146 -20.21 -13.08 9.41
N HIS A 147 -20.88 -13.45 10.50
CA HIS A 147 -22.17 -12.89 10.87
C HIS A 147 -22.07 -11.37 11.05
N HIS A 148 -21.10 -10.90 11.84
CA HIS A 148 -20.89 -9.46 12.04
C HIS A 148 -20.76 -8.69 10.71
N PHE A 149 -19.92 -9.17 9.80
CA PHE A 149 -19.74 -8.52 8.49
C PHE A 149 -20.95 -8.65 7.56
N ARG A 150 -21.80 -9.67 7.73
CA ARG A 150 -23.06 -9.78 6.95
C ARG A 150 -24.04 -8.68 7.34
N GLU A 151 -24.18 -8.43 8.63
CA GLU A 151 -25.12 -7.44 9.18
C GLU A 151 -24.64 -5.99 9.07
N MET A 152 -23.33 -5.77 8.91
CA MET A 152 -22.75 -4.42 8.88
C MET A 152 -23.22 -3.61 7.66
N CYS A 153 -23.71 -2.39 7.92
CA CYS A 153 -24.18 -1.42 6.95
C CYS A 153 -23.23 -0.21 6.84
N GLU A 154 -23.26 0.47 5.69
CA GLU A 154 -22.53 1.72 5.54
C GLU A 154 -23.00 2.74 6.58
N GLY A 155 -22.05 3.37 7.27
CA GLY A 155 -22.33 4.21 8.43
C GLY A 155 -21.94 3.58 9.76
N ASP A 156 -21.91 2.25 9.84
CA ASP A 156 -21.54 1.51 11.05
C ASP A 156 -20.04 1.63 11.37
N TYR A 157 -19.65 1.17 12.55
CA TYR A 157 -18.28 1.21 13.03
C TYR A 157 -17.73 -0.19 13.29
N LEU A 158 -16.45 -0.38 12.97
CA LEU A 158 -15.69 -1.57 13.31
C LEU A 158 -14.61 -1.23 14.34
N ALA A 159 -14.62 -1.96 15.44
CA ALA A 159 -13.61 -1.85 16.49
C ALA A 159 -12.33 -2.58 16.08
N VAL A 160 -11.22 -1.86 15.97
CA VAL A 160 -9.92 -2.38 15.50
C VAL A 160 -8.81 -2.08 16.49
N LYS A 161 -7.97 -3.09 16.77
CA LYS A 161 -6.76 -2.99 17.60
C LYS A 161 -5.55 -3.50 16.83
N GLY A 162 -4.42 -2.78 16.91
CA GLY A 162 -3.20 -3.18 16.21
C GLY A 162 -2.09 -2.14 16.28
N PRO A 163 -0.93 -2.39 15.67
CA PRO A 163 -0.59 -3.59 14.92
C PRO A 163 -0.37 -4.83 15.81
N LYS A 164 -0.50 -6.03 15.22
CA LYS A 164 -0.24 -7.33 15.84
C LYS A 164 0.60 -8.22 14.91
N GLY A 165 1.41 -9.09 15.51
CA GLY A 165 2.28 -10.02 14.79
C GLY A 165 3.76 -9.70 15.00
N ARG A 166 4.60 -10.73 14.89
CA ARG A 166 6.06 -10.62 15.11
C ARG A 166 6.84 -10.33 13.83
N PHE A 167 6.29 -10.73 12.69
CA PHE A 167 6.94 -10.56 11.41
C PHE A 167 6.80 -9.10 10.94
N LYS A 168 7.93 -8.46 10.65
CA LYS A 168 8.00 -7.12 10.08
C LYS A 168 9.00 -7.16 8.93
N TYR A 169 8.51 -6.97 7.72
CA TYR A 169 9.34 -6.96 6.53
C TYR A 169 10.10 -5.64 6.40
N GLN A 170 11.34 -5.72 5.89
CA GLN A 170 12.14 -4.57 5.48
C GLN A 170 12.64 -4.78 4.04
N PRO A 171 12.65 -3.74 3.19
CA PRO A 171 13.12 -3.85 1.81
C PRO A 171 14.53 -4.45 1.72
N GLY A 172 14.72 -5.40 0.80
CA GLY A 172 16.02 -6.06 0.62
C GLY A 172 16.46 -7.00 1.76
N GLN A 173 15.63 -7.25 2.77
CA GLN A 173 15.96 -8.19 3.87
C GLN A 173 16.22 -9.63 3.37
N VAL A 174 15.58 -10.01 2.26
CA VAL A 174 15.73 -11.32 1.63
C VAL A 174 15.86 -11.20 0.12
N ILE A 175 16.53 -12.17 -0.50
CA ILE A 175 16.67 -12.24 -1.96
C ILE A 175 15.35 -12.64 -2.62
N ALA A 176 14.61 -13.57 -2.01
CA ALA A 176 13.34 -14.06 -2.52
C ALA A 176 12.40 -14.51 -1.40
N PHE A 177 11.10 -14.36 -1.63
CA PHE A 177 10.03 -14.99 -0.85
C PHE A 177 9.41 -16.16 -1.61
N GLY A 178 9.28 -17.29 -0.91
CA GLY A 178 8.34 -18.36 -1.28
C GLY A 178 7.10 -18.26 -0.42
N MET A 179 5.95 -18.00 -1.03
CA MET A 179 4.66 -17.80 -0.37
C MET A 179 3.69 -18.92 -0.76
N LEU A 180 3.02 -19.48 0.24
CA LEU A 180 1.94 -20.45 0.06
C LEU A 180 0.67 -19.85 0.67
N ALA A 181 -0.37 -19.70 -0.14
CA ALA A 181 -1.66 -19.17 0.30
C ALA A 181 -2.79 -20.14 -0.02
N GLY A 182 -3.82 -20.13 0.82
CA GLY A 182 -5.09 -20.81 0.56
C GLY A 182 -6.27 -19.96 1.01
N GLY A 183 -7.30 -19.83 0.18
CA GLY A 183 -8.50 -19.04 0.50
C GLY A 183 -8.16 -17.60 0.93
N THR A 184 -8.59 -17.19 2.12
CA THR A 184 -8.36 -15.84 2.68
C THR A 184 -6.92 -15.58 3.12
N GLY A 185 -6.09 -16.62 3.23
CA GLY A 185 -4.66 -16.53 3.56
C GLY A 185 -3.82 -15.78 2.51
N ILE A 186 -4.41 -15.41 1.38
CA ILE A 186 -3.78 -14.56 0.37
C ILE A 186 -3.56 -13.12 0.84
N THR A 187 -4.37 -12.60 1.75
CA THR A 187 -4.31 -11.18 2.17
C THR A 187 -2.97 -10.77 2.79
N PRO A 188 -2.35 -11.51 3.73
CA PRO A 188 -1.01 -11.19 4.22
C PRO A 188 0.06 -11.32 3.13
N MET A 189 -0.06 -12.32 2.24
CA MET A 189 0.88 -12.48 1.13
C MET A 189 0.78 -11.31 0.15
N PHE A 190 -0.44 -10.88 -0.16
CA PHE A 190 -0.71 -9.74 -1.02
C PHE A 190 -0.15 -8.44 -0.43
N GLN A 191 -0.25 -8.23 0.88
CA GLN A 191 0.31 -7.05 1.54
C GLN A 191 1.83 -6.97 1.35
N VAL A 192 2.55 -8.07 1.59
CA VAL A 192 4.01 -8.12 1.41
C VAL A 192 4.39 -7.96 -0.06
N THR A 193 3.73 -8.69 -0.96
CA THR A 193 3.98 -8.60 -2.40
C THR A 193 3.77 -7.18 -2.92
N ARG A 194 2.68 -6.53 -2.53
CA ARG A 194 2.40 -5.16 -2.95
C ARG A 194 3.46 -4.18 -2.44
N ALA A 195 3.90 -4.32 -1.19
CA ALA A 195 4.93 -3.46 -0.62
C ALA A 195 6.28 -3.59 -1.35
N ILE A 196 6.63 -4.81 -1.78
CA ILE A 196 7.84 -5.07 -2.58
C ILE A 196 7.69 -4.45 -3.98
N LEU A 197 6.58 -4.74 -4.66
CA LEU A 197 6.37 -4.31 -6.05
C LEU A 197 6.17 -2.79 -6.20
N GLU A 198 5.61 -2.11 -5.19
CA GLU A 198 5.45 -0.65 -5.19
C GLU A 198 6.73 0.10 -4.79
N ASN A 199 7.78 -0.59 -4.32
CA ASN A 199 9.06 0.01 -3.98
C ASN A 199 10.11 -0.23 -5.07
N PRO A 200 10.45 0.78 -5.90
CA PRO A 200 11.42 0.62 -6.99
C PRO A 200 12.84 0.27 -6.53
N SER A 201 13.16 0.52 -5.26
CA SER A 201 14.47 0.16 -4.68
C SER A 201 14.54 -1.29 -4.19
N ASP A 202 13.39 -1.97 -4.12
CA ASP A 202 13.29 -3.33 -3.61
C ASP A 202 13.36 -4.35 -4.73
N ASN A 203 14.46 -5.11 -4.73
CA ASN A 203 14.72 -6.13 -5.75
C ASN A 203 14.38 -7.55 -5.26
N THR A 204 13.69 -7.69 -4.12
CA THR A 204 13.25 -8.98 -3.61
C THR A 204 12.31 -9.67 -4.61
N LYS A 205 12.61 -10.93 -4.94
CA LYS A 205 11.74 -11.76 -5.81
C LYS A 205 10.60 -12.37 -5.00
N VAL A 206 9.43 -12.55 -5.61
CA VAL A 206 8.27 -13.14 -4.95
C VAL A 206 7.72 -14.30 -5.78
N HIS A 207 7.66 -15.48 -5.17
CA HIS A 207 7.05 -16.67 -5.75
C HIS A 207 5.83 -17.05 -4.89
N LEU A 208 4.64 -17.02 -5.48
CA LEU A 208 3.39 -17.31 -4.79
C LEU A 208 2.71 -18.52 -5.40
N ILE A 209 2.42 -19.53 -4.58
CA ILE A 209 1.49 -20.61 -4.90
C ILE A 209 0.18 -20.34 -4.16
N TYR A 210 -0.90 -20.18 -4.90
CA TYR A 210 -2.22 -19.90 -4.34
C TYR A 210 -3.20 -21.03 -4.67
N ALA A 211 -3.72 -21.68 -3.63
CA ALA A 211 -4.61 -22.82 -3.75
C ALA A 211 -6.06 -22.47 -3.35
N ASN A 212 -7.01 -22.81 -4.22
CA ASN A 212 -8.44 -22.62 -3.98
C ASN A 212 -9.24 -23.87 -4.40
N VAL A 213 -10.45 -24.01 -3.85
CA VAL A 213 -11.33 -25.13 -4.22
C VAL A 213 -11.92 -24.89 -5.60
N THR A 214 -12.63 -23.77 -5.77
CA THR A 214 -13.21 -23.37 -7.06
C THR A 214 -12.54 -22.12 -7.61
N TYR A 215 -12.70 -21.89 -8.92
CA TYR A 215 -12.24 -20.65 -9.55
C TYR A 215 -12.90 -19.42 -8.93
N GLU A 216 -14.17 -19.49 -8.54
CA GLU A 216 -14.91 -18.38 -7.92
C GLU A 216 -14.36 -17.97 -6.55
N ASP A 217 -13.68 -18.88 -5.86
CA ASP A 217 -13.12 -18.64 -4.53
C ASP A 217 -11.82 -17.84 -4.53
N ILE A 218 -11.19 -17.64 -5.68
CA ILE A 218 -9.92 -16.94 -5.79
C ILE A 218 -10.19 -15.45 -5.51
N LEU A 219 -9.63 -14.98 -4.41
CA LEU A 219 -9.72 -13.58 -4.00
C LEU A 219 -8.69 -12.74 -4.76
N LEU A 220 -8.99 -11.45 -4.96
CA LEU A 220 -8.07 -10.45 -5.52
C LEU A 220 -7.53 -10.76 -6.94
N LYS A 221 -8.23 -11.58 -7.74
CA LYS A 221 -7.82 -11.96 -9.12
C LYS A 221 -7.30 -10.80 -9.96
N VAL A 222 -8.04 -9.70 -10.01
CA VAL A 222 -7.70 -8.53 -10.83
C VAL A 222 -6.44 -7.83 -10.30
N LYS A 223 -6.32 -7.66 -8.98
CA LYS A 223 -5.13 -7.03 -8.38
C LYS A 223 -3.88 -7.89 -8.59
N LEU A 224 -4.00 -9.23 -8.44
CA LEU A 224 -2.89 -10.17 -8.63
C LEU A 224 -2.43 -10.28 -10.10
N SER A 225 -3.38 -10.30 -11.05
CA SER A 225 -3.05 -10.32 -12.49
C SER A 225 -2.34 -9.03 -12.93
N LEU A 226 -2.76 -7.88 -12.41
CA LEU A 226 -2.09 -6.61 -12.66
C LEU A 226 -0.65 -6.63 -12.12
N SER A 227 -0.42 -7.16 -10.91
CA SER A 227 0.93 -7.32 -10.36
C SER A 227 1.85 -8.20 -11.21
N LEU A 228 1.34 -9.26 -11.83
CA LEU A 228 2.12 -10.10 -12.76
C LEU A 228 2.54 -9.35 -14.03
N SER A 229 1.66 -8.49 -14.55
CA SER A 229 1.98 -7.71 -15.76
C SER A 229 3.06 -6.66 -15.54
N LEU A 230 3.26 -6.23 -14.29
CA LEU A 230 4.14 -5.12 -13.94
C LEU A 230 5.58 -5.55 -13.63
N SER A 231 5.85 -6.82 -13.35
CA SER A 231 7.17 -7.22 -12.83
C SER A 231 7.62 -8.62 -13.22
N LEU A 232 8.86 -8.70 -13.72
CA LEU A 232 9.57 -9.97 -13.95
C LEU A 232 9.97 -10.66 -12.62
N SER A 233 9.90 -9.96 -11.49
CA SER A 233 10.27 -10.48 -10.17
C SER A 233 9.14 -11.23 -9.46
N PHE A 234 7.93 -11.28 -10.03
CA PHE A 234 6.76 -11.97 -9.46
C PHE A 234 6.36 -13.18 -10.28
N LEU A 235 6.31 -14.35 -9.63
CA LEU A 235 5.86 -15.60 -10.21
C LEU A 235 4.65 -16.11 -9.42
N PHE A 236 3.57 -16.45 -10.14
CA PHE A 236 2.30 -16.86 -9.55
C PHE A 236 1.83 -18.19 -10.13
N TYR A 237 1.55 -19.14 -9.24
CA TYR A 237 0.96 -20.43 -9.57
C TYR A 237 -0.40 -20.56 -8.91
N LEU A 238 -1.42 -20.86 -9.72
CA LEU A 238 -2.77 -21.14 -9.23
C LEU A 238 -3.00 -22.65 -9.20
N LEU A 239 -3.39 -23.17 -8.04
CA LEU A 239 -3.81 -24.55 -7.86
C LEU A 239 -5.31 -24.60 -7.59
N LEU A 240 -6.04 -25.30 -8.45
CA LEU A 240 -7.45 -25.61 -8.23
C LEU A 240 -7.60 -27.08 -7.89
N ARG A 241 -8.45 -27.39 -6.90
CA ARG A 241 -8.79 -28.76 -6.59
C ARG A 241 -9.57 -29.34 -7.78
N THR A 242 -9.03 -30.35 -8.44
CA THR A 242 -9.79 -31.14 -9.42
C THR A 242 -10.85 -31.94 -8.67
N THR A 243 -12.12 -31.58 -8.83
CA THR A 243 -13.21 -32.46 -8.41
C THR A 243 -13.29 -33.61 -9.41
N SER A 244 -12.85 -34.81 -9.01
CA SER A 244 -13.24 -36.02 -9.74
C SER A 244 -14.76 -36.15 -9.60
N SER A 245 -15.45 -36.04 -10.73
CA SER A 245 -16.87 -36.35 -10.88
C SER A 245 -17.21 -37.75 -10.38
#